data_AF-A0A2K4FEI6-F1
#
_entry.id   AF-A0A2K4FEI6-F1
#
_cell.length_a   1.000
_cell.length_b   1.000
_cell.length_c   1.000
_cell.angle_alpha   90.00
_cell.angle_beta   90.00
_cell.angle_gamma   90.00
#
_symmetry.space_group_name_H-M   'P 1'
#
loop_
_entity.id
_entity.type
_entity.pdbx_description
1 polymer ?
#
loop_
_entity_poly.entity_id
_entity_poly.type
_entity_poly.pdbx_seq_one_letter_code
_entity_poly.pdbx_strand_id
1 'polypeptide(L)' 'MKHKITVELAAEEMKAIRNYAEIHHIDSSQLMKEATLERIEDEEDLASYKEAMNAYRNDPHTYSPEEVDEILGL' A
#
# COMPACT_ATOMS: atom_id res chain seq x y z
N MET A 1 2.02 -17.33 15.95
CA MET A 1 3.25 -18.02 15.48
C MET A 1 4.18 -16.98 14.86
N LYS A 2 5.51 -17.16 14.93
CA LYS A 2 6.47 -16.30 14.21
C LYS A 2 7.01 -17.08 13.02
N HIS A 3 7.10 -16.44 11.86
CA HIS A 3 7.65 -17.02 10.63
C HIS A 3 8.96 -16.30 10.26
N LYS A 4 9.85 -16.99 9.56
CA LYS A 4 11.11 -16.43 9.04
C LYS A 4 11.16 -16.63 7.53
N ILE A 5 11.65 -15.62 6.83
CA ILE A 5 11.88 -15.64 5.38
C ILE A 5 13.37 -15.44 5.17
N THR A 6 13.97 -16.25 4.29
CA THR A 6 15.35 -16.08 3.83
C THR A 6 15.31 -15.72 2.35
N VAL A 7 16.07 -14.69 1.98
CA VAL A 7 16.19 -14.22 0.60
C VAL A 7 17.67 -14.21 0.23
N GLU A 8 18.02 -14.73 -0.94
CA GLU A 8 19.37 -14.63 -1.48
C GLU A 8 19.55 -13.27 -2.13
N LEU A 9 20.67 -12.61 -1.84
CA LEU A 9 20.99 -11.28 -2.32
C LEU A 9 22.45 -11.23 -2.78
N ALA A 10 22.71 -10.50 -3.85
CA ALA A 10 24.06 -10.10 -4.22
C ALA A 10 24.64 -9.14 -3.16
N ALA A 11 25.98 -9.02 -3.14
CA ALA A 11 26.66 -8.16 -2.18
C ALA A 11 26.25 -6.68 -2.33
N GLU A 12 26.02 -6.25 -3.57
CA GLU A 12 25.61 -4.91 -3.94
C GLU A 12 24.18 -4.60 -3.46
N GLU A 13 23.26 -5.56 -3.60
CA GLU A 13 21.87 -5.44 -3.14
C GLU A 13 21.82 -5.30 -1.62
N MET A 14 22.54 -6.18 -0.90
CA MET A 14 22.62 -6.11 0.57
C MET A 14 23.29 -4.81 1.05
N LYS A 15 24.22 -4.24 0.27
CA LYS A 15 24.82 -2.94 0.59
C LYS A 15 23.80 -1.81 0.41
N ALA A 16 23.03 -1.81 -0.68
CA ALA A 16 21.99 -0.81 -0.92
C ALA A 16 20.91 -0.83 0.17
N ILE A 17 20.41 -2.03 0.53
CA ILE A 17 19.40 -2.23 1.58
C ILE A 17 19.89 -1.69 2.92
N ARG A 18 21.14 -2.02 3.32
CA ARG A 18 21.70 -1.53 4.58
C ARG A 18 21.88 -0.03 4.62
N ASN A 19 22.45 0.55 3.56
CA ASN A 19 22.66 2.00 3.49
C ASN A 19 21.32 2.75 3.61
N TYR A 20 20.28 2.29 2.93
CA TYR A 20 18.94 2.88 3.05
C TYR A 20 18.43 2.76 4.49
N ALA A 21 18.45 1.55 5.05
CA ALA A 21 17.98 1.31 6.41
C ALA A 21 18.71 2.20 7.44
N GLU A 22 20.03 2.37 7.30
CA GLU A 22 20.86 3.23 8.15
C GLU A 22 20.47 4.72 8.06
N ILE A 23 20.29 5.24 6.84
CA ILE A 23 19.84 6.63 6.61
C ILE A 23 18.48 6.89 7.26
N HIS A 24 17.60 5.89 7.22
CA HIS A 24 16.25 5.96 7.75
C HIS A 24 16.12 5.49 9.21
N HIS A 25 17.23 5.16 9.87
CA HIS A 25 17.29 4.70 11.25
C HIS A 25 16.39 3.48 11.56
N ILE A 26 16.25 2.58 10.59
CA ILE A 26 15.51 1.31 10.71
C ILE A 26 16.45 0.12 10.46
N ASP A 27 16.03 -1.09 10.80
CA ASP A 27 16.78 -2.29 10.45
C ASP A 27 16.36 -2.83 9.07
N SER A 28 17.25 -3.59 8.42
CA SER A 28 17.00 -4.14 7.08
C SER A 28 15.80 -5.09 7.05
N SER A 29 15.47 -5.79 8.14
CA SER A 29 14.31 -6.69 8.19
C SER A 29 13.00 -5.93 8.31
N GLN A 30 13.00 -4.80 9.03
CA GLN A 30 11.89 -3.86 9.06
C GLN A 30 11.64 -3.27 7.68
N LEU A 31 12.68 -2.74 7.03
CA LEU A 31 12.59 -2.21 5.67
C LEU A 31 12.01 -3.25 4.69
N MET A 32 12.56 -4.46 4.66
CA MET A 32 12.08 -5.51 3.77
C MET A 32 10.63 -5.88 4.04
N LYS A 33 10.22 -5.93 5.32
CA LYS A 33 8.84 -6.24 5.69
C LYS A 33 7.89 -5.13 5.23
N GLU A 34 8.19 -3.88 5.55
CA GLU A 34 7.35 -2.73 5.24
C GLU A 34 7.21 -2.55 3.73
N ALA A 35 8.33 -2.52 2.99
CA ALA A 35 8.31 -2.38 1.54
C ALA A 35 7.58 -3.54 0.82
N THR A 36 7.64 -4.77 1.37
CA THR A 36 6.89 -5.90 0.81
C THR A 36 5.39 -5.74 1.04
N LEU A 37 4.98 -5.30 2.23
CA LEU A 37 3.56 -5.11 2.55
C LEU A 37 2.97 -3.92 1.79
N GLU A 38 3.71 -2.82 1.69
CA GLU A 38 3.32 -1.63 0.90
C GLU A 38 3.08 -2.00 -0.57
N ARG A 39 3.96 -2.82 -1.17
CA ARG A 39 3.75 -3.30 -2.55
C ARG A 39 2.46 -4.09 -2.72
N ILE A 40 2.12 -4.93 -1.74
CA ILE A 40 0.88 -5.73 -1.78
C ILE A 40 -0.32 -4.81 -1.64
N GLU A 41 -0.26 -3.85 -0.71
CA GLU A 41 -1.31 -2.86 -0.49
C GLU A 41 -1.54 -2.00 -1.75
N ASP A 42 -0.48 -1.52 -2.40
CA ASP A 42 -0.58 -0.77 -3.66
C ASP A 42 -1.36 -1.52 -4.75
N GLU A 43 -1.20 -2.84 -4.83
CA GLU A 43 -1.90 -3.69 -5.82
C GLU A 43 -3.39 -3.81 -5.48
N GLU A 44 -3.73 -4.01 -4.21
CA GLU A 44 -5.11 -4.09 -3.72
C GLU A 44 -5.83 -2.74 -3.80
N ASP A 45 -5.15 -1.64 -3.46
CA ASP A 45 -5.65 -0.27 -3.59
C ASP A 45 -5.92 0.08 -5.05
N LEU A 46 -5.01 -0.28 -5.95
CA LEU A 46 -5.21 -0.07 -7.38
C LEU A 46 -6.39 -0.89 -7.93
N ALA A 47 -6.59 -2.10 -7.44
CA ALA A 47 -7.74 -2.92 -7.80
C ALA A 47 -9.06 -2.27 -7.33
N SER A 48 -9.11 -1.87 -6.06
CA SER A 48 -10.25 -1.18 -5.45
C SER A 48 -10.59 0.12 -6.17
N TYR A 49 -9.58 0.93 -6.52
CA TYR A 49 -9.75 2.13 -7.32
C TYR A 49 -10.35 1.84 -8.70
N LYS A 50 -9.84 0.82 -9.41
CA LYS A 50 -10.35 0.45 -10.73
C LYS A 50 -11.82 0.02 -10.67
N GLU A 51 -12.20 -0.73 -9.64
CA GLU A 51 -13.59 -1.12 -9.40
C GLU A 51 -14.48 0.09 -9.20
N ALA A 52 -14.13 0.96 -8.25
CA ALA A 52 -14.89 2.18 -7.95
C ALA A 52 -15.03 3.09 -9.19
N MET A 53 -13.95 3.27 -9.95
CA MET A 53 -13.97 4.08 -11.17
C MET A 53 -14.80 3.45 -12.29
N ASN A 54 -14.83 2.12 -12.40
CA ASN A 54 -15.70 1.45 -13.35
C ASN A 54 -17.17 1.61 -12.97
N ALA A 55 -17.51 1.49 -11.69
CA ALA A 55 -18.87 1.75 -11.20
C ALA A 55 -19.31 3.19 -11.50
N TYR A 56 -18.46 4.18 -11.18
CA TYR A 56 -18.72 5.60 -11.48
C TYR A 56 -18.83 5.88 -12.99
N ARG A 57 -18.02 5.24 -13.84
CA ARG A 57 -18.13 5.43 -15.30
C ARG A 57 -19.43 4.86 -15.86
N ASN A 58 -19.97 3.82 -15.24
CA ASN A 58 -21.27 3.25 -15.63
C ASN A 58 -22.44 4.09 -15.10
N ASP A 59 -22.29 4.71 -13.93
CA ASP A 59 -23.24 5.65 -13.35
C ASP A 59 -22.50 6.85 -12.71
N PRO A 60 -22.33 7.97 -13.44
CA PRO A 60 -21.52 9.09 -12.98
C PRO A 60 -22.29 10.04 -12.05
N HIS A 61 -23.37 9.58 -11.43
CA HIS A 61 -24.10 10.37 -10.47
C HIS A 61 -23.25 10.65 -9.22
N THR A 62 -23.28 11.89 -8.73
CA THR A 62 -22.56 12.33 -7.53
C THR A 62 -23.51 13.13 -6.66
N TYR A 63 -23.24 13.12 -5.36
CA TYR A 63 -23.98 13.86 -4.36
C TYR A 63 -23.09 14.95 -3.76
N SER A 64 -23.68 16.11 -3.50
CA SER A 64 -23.09 17.13 -2.64
C SER A 64 -22.97 16.63 -1.20
N PRO A 65 -22.08 17.20 -0.37
CA PRO A 65 -21.98 16.85 1.05
C PRO A 65 -23.34 16.92 1.76
N GLU A 66 -24.16 17.95 1.48
CA GLU A 66 -25.48 18.12 2.08
C GLU A 66 -26.45 17.00 1.69
N GLU A 67 -26.44 16.57 0.42
CA GLU A 67 -27.24 15.43 -0.03
C GLU A 67 -26.78 14.12 0.62
N VAL A 68 -25.47 13.94 0.80
CA VAL A 68 -24.91 12.76 1.50
C VAL A 68 -25.35 12.75 2.96
N ASP A 69 -25.29 13.88 3.67
CA ASP A 69 -25.73 13.98 5.06
C ASP A 69 -27.22 13.64 5.20
N GLU A 70 -28.06 14.11 4.27
CA GLU A 70 -29.49 13.75 4.22
C GLU A 70 -29.70 12.24 3.95
N ILE A 71 -28.96 11.65 3.00
CA ILE A 71 -29.04 10.21 2.68
C ILE A 71 -28.60 9.34 3.87
N LEU A 72 -27.57 9.77 4.61
CA LEU A 72 -27.00 9.02 5.74
C LEU A 72 -27.69 9.33 7.08
N GLY A 73 -28.53 10.37 7.15
CA GLY A 73 -29.22 10.79 8.37
C GLY A 73 -28.29 11.41 9.41
N LEU A 74 -27.27 12.16 8.96
CA LEU A 74 -26.28 12.83 9.79
C LEU A 74 -26.66 14.28 10.13
#